data_AF-A0A4P5NNU4-F1
#
_entry.id   AF-A0A4P5NNU4-F1
#
_cell.length_a   1.000
_cell.length_b   1.000
_cell.length_c   1.000
_cell.angle_alpha   90.00
_cell.angle_beta   90.00
_cell.angle_gamma   90.00
#
_symmetry.space_group_name_H-M   'P 1'
#
loop_
_entity.id
_entity.type
_entity.pdbx_description
1 polymer ?
#
loop_
_entity_poly.entity_id
_entity_poly.type
_entity_poly.pdbx_seq_one_letter_code
_entity_poly.pdbx_strand_id
1 'polypeptide(L)'
;MSLDWAGLVLGPNLRIFGEDPEKDGPVTWTSLSSGISQDVPAIFDEGYKPLAVIDDADGLLPTNITTGIPHLGVCLADFPVAPLQGDTMVVRGKTYEIREVQPDSHGGADIFLNLVSLTA
;
A
#
# COMPACT_ATOMS: atom_id res chain seq x y z
N MET A 1 1.73 -19.56 23.39
CA MET A 1 3.02 -18.88 23.18
C MET A 1 2.88 -18.10 21.88
N SER A 2 2.96 -16.79 21.90
CA SER A 2 2.91 -15.97 20.68
C SER A 2 4.30 -15.90 20.05
N LEU A 3 4.38 -16.07 18.73
CA LEU A 3 5.62 -15.87 17.97
C LEU A 3 5.81 -14.37 17.71
N ASP A 4 7.05 -13.88 17.76
CA ASP A 4 7.40 -12.52 17.33
C ASP A 4 7.44 -12.45 15.80
N TRP A 5 6.27 -12.26 15.18
CA TRP A 5 6.15 -12.15 13.73
C TRP A 5 6.81 -10.90 13.16
N ALA A 6 6.73 -9.78 13.88
CA ALA A 6 7.29 -8.50 13.47
C ALA A 6 8.82 -8.61 13.31
N GLY A 7 9.52 -9.09 14.35
CA GLY A 7 10.97 -9.19 14.33
C GLY A 7 11.51 -10.36 13.49
N LEU A 8 10.80 -11.50 13.45
CA LEU A 8 11.33 -12.73 12.83
C LEU A 8 10.92 -12.91 11.37
N VAL A 9 9.83 -12.29 10.92
CA VAL A 9 9.26 -12.53 9.58
C VAL A 9 9.03 -11.22 8.82
N LEU A 10 8.18 -10.34 9.34
CA LEU A 10 7.74 -9.14 8.62
C LEU A 10 8.89 -8.14 8.43
N GLY A 11 9.64 -7.82 9.49
CA GLY A 11 10.77 -6.90 9.41
C GLY A 11 11.84 -7.36 8.41
N PRO A 12 12.33 -8.61 8.46
CA PRO A 12 13.25 -9.13 7.45
C PRO A 12 12.68 -9.12 6.02
N ASN A 13 11.37 -9.39 5.85
CA ASN A 13 10.72 -9.37 4.54
C ASN A 13 10.66 -7.94 3.96
N LEU A 14 10.17 -6.97 4.75
CA LEU A 14 10.10 -5.56 4.38
C LEU A 14 11.49 -4.98 4.10
N ARG A 15 12.53 -5.39 4.83
CA ARG A 15 13.91 -4.94 4.57
C ARG A 15 14.45 -5.36 3.20
N ILE A 16 14.01 -6.51 2.68
CA ILE A 16 14.54 -7.07 1.42
C ILE A 16 13.70 -6.66 0.22
N PHE A 17 12.38 -6.62 0.38
CA PHE A 17 11.44 -6.39 -0.72
C PHE A 17 10.75 -5.04 -0.67
N GLY A 18 10.87 -4.31 0.43
CA GLY A 18 10.28 -2.99 0.59
C GLY A 18 10.94 -1.95 -0.29
N GLU A 19 10.28 -0.80 -0.40
CA GLU A 19 10.81 0.37 -1.10
C GLU A 19 12.16 0.79 -0.48
N ASP A 20 13.15 1.02 -1.33
CA ASP A 20 14.48 1.46 -0.92
C ASP A 20 14.47 2.99 -0.75
N PRO A 21 14.65 3.53 0.47
CA PRO A 21 14.57 4.97 0.70
C PRO A 21 15.62 5.79 -0.06
N GLU A 22 16.78 5.19 -0.38
CA GLU A 22 17.85 5.88 -1.10
C GLU A 22 17.60 5.92 -2.62
N LYS A 23 16.92 4.90 -3.15
CA LYS A 23 16.69 4.75 -4.58
C LYS A 23 15.30 5.20 -5.03
N ASP A 24 14.26 4.75 -4.33
CA ASP A 24 12.85 4.95 -4.69
C ASP A 24 12.18 6.06 -3.85
N GLY A 25 12.83 6.48 -2.77
CA GLY A 25 12.33 7.44 -1.77
C GLY A 25 11.58 6.74 -0.64
N PRO A 26 11.45 7.39 0.54
CA PRO A 26 10.75 6.79 1.67
C PRO A 26 9.25 6.67 1.38
N VAL A 27 8.62 5.68 2.01
CA VAL A 27 7.15 5.61 2.11
C VAL A 27 6.73 6.35 3.37
N THR A 28 6.04 7.47 3.20
CA THR A 28 5.61 8.31 4.32
C THR A 28 4.11 8.13 4.55
N TRP A 29 3.74 7.71 5.76
CA TRP A 29 2.36 7.66 6.23
C TRP A 29 2.03 8.92 7.03
N THR A 30 0.81 9.44 6.86
CA THR A 30 0.29 10.56 7.65
C THR A 30 -1.12 10.26 8.13
N SER A 31 -1.34 10.29 9.45
CA SER A 31 -2.65 10.10 10.04
C SER A 31 -3.55 11.30 9.81
N LEU A 32 -4.76 11.08 9.31
CA LEU A 32 -5.79 12.11 9.21
C LEU A 32 -6.27 12.56 10.59
N SER A 33 -6.35 11.63 11.56
CA SER A 33 -6.94 11.89 12.87
C SER A 33 -6.00 12.63 13.83
N SER A 34 -4.72 12.29 13.82
CA SER A 34 -3.72 12.84 14.76
C SER A 34 -2.74 13.81 14.09
N GLY A 35 -2.65 13.82 12.76
CA GLY A 35 -1.67 14.60 12.01
C GLY A 35 -0.23 14.07 12.14
N ILE A 36 -0.01 12.94 12.84
CA ILE A 36 1.31 12.31 12.94
C ILE A 36 1.74 11.85 11.55
N SER A 37 2.98 12.16 11.19
CA SER A 37 3.60 11.76 9.93
C SER A 37 4.92 11.08 10.21
N GLN A 38 5.18 9.95 9.56
CA GLN A 38 6.44 9.22 9.68
C GLN A 38 6.69 8.30 8.48
N ASP A 39 7.96 7.96 8.29
CA ASP A 39 8.35 6.97 7.31
C ASP A 39 8.12 5.56 7.86
N VAL A 40 7.59 4.68 7.00
CA VAL A 40 7.28 3.29 7.34
C VAL A 40 7.84 2.35 6.28
N PRO A 41 8.46 1.22 6.65
CA PRO A 41 8.84 0.20 5.68
C PRO A 41 7.58 -0.39 5.03
N ALA A 42 7.55 -0.43 3.70
CA ALA A 42 6.42 -0.97 2.96
C ALA A 42 6.85 -1.55 1.62
N ILE A 43 6.13 -2.55 1.14
CA ILE A 43 6.27 -3.10 -0.20
C ILE A 43 5.15 -2.53 -1.06
N PHE A 44 5.49 -1.77 -2.10
CA PHE A 44 4.49 -1.17 -2.98
C PHE A 44 4.26 -2.01 -4.24
N ASP A 45 2.99 -2.25 -4.55
CA ASP A 45 2.54 -2.84 -5.81
C ASP A 45 1.53 -1.89 -6.47
N GLU A 46 1.69 -1.63 -7.77
CA GLU A 46 0.74 -0.84 -8.55
C GLU A 46 -0.58 -1.60 -8.81
N GLY A 47 -0.57 -2.92 -8.62
CA GLY A 47 -1.75 -3.77 -8.57
C GLY A 47 -2.51 -3.84 -9.88
N TYR A 48 -1.79 -3.95 -11.01
CA TYR A 48 -2.39 -4.03 -12.35
C TYR A 48 -3.34 -5.24 -12.47
N LYS A 49 -4.59 -4.97 -12.81
CA LYS A 49 -5.62 -5.97 -13.11
C LYS A 49 -6.23 -5.70 -14.49
N PRO A 50 -6.56 -6.76 -15.25
CA PRO A 50 -7.37 -6.59 -16.45
C PRO A 50 -8.74 -6.04 -16.07
N LEU A 51 -9.24 -5.04 -16.80
CA LEU A 51 -10.63 -4.61 -16.63
C LEU A 51 -11.55 -5.74 -17.09
N ALA A 52 -12.32 -6.30 -16.16
CA ALA A 52 -13.44 -7.17 -16.51
C ALA A 52 -14.52 -6.28 -17.15
N VAL A 53 -14.58 -6.27 -18.49
CA VAL A 53 -15.64 -5.59 -19.22
C VAL A 53 -16.92 -6.38 -18.97
N ILE A 54 -17.87 -5.77 -18.25
CA ILE A 54 -19.21 -6.32 -18.14
C ILE A 54 -19.87 -6.09 -19.50
N ASP A 55 -20.26 -7.18 -20.16
CA ASP A 55 -20.92 -7.27 -21.48
C ASP A 55 -19.96 -7.55 -22.65
N ASP A 56 -19.69 -8.84 -22.88
CA ASP A 56 -19.02 -9.38 -24.07
C ASP A 56 -19.94 -9.25 -25.29
N ALA A 57 -19.99 -8.04 -25.87
CA ALA A 57 -20.33 -7.91 -27.28
C ALA A 57 -19.05 -8.18 -28.09
N ASP A 58 -18.96 -9.41 -28.60
CA ASP A 58 -17.86 -9.96 -29.40
C ASP A 58 -17.27 -8.91 -30.38
N GLY A 59 -16.02 -8.49 -30.11
CA GLY A 59 -15.14 -7.86 -31.10
C GLY A 59 -15.12 -6.33 -31.22
N LEU A 60 -15.77 -5.54 -30.36
CA LEU A 60 -15.88 -4.07 -30.56
C LEU A 60 -15.29 -3.16 -29.46
N LEU A 61 -14.77 -3.70 -28.35
CA LEU A 61 -14.17 -2.90 -27.29
C LEU A 61 -12.66 -3.19 -27.16
N PRO A 62 -11.82 -2.19 -26.84
CA PRO A 62 -10.39 -2.41 -26.65
C PRO A 62 -10.15 -3.35 -25.46
N THR A 63 -9.72 -4.58 -25.74
CA THR A 63 -9.36 -5.63 -24.77
C THR A 63 -8.08 -5.33 -23.98
N ASN A 64 -7.50 -4.14 -24.16
CA ASN A 64 -6.19 -3.76 -23.62
C ASN A 64 -6.25 -2.67 -22.54
N ILE A 65 -7.40 -2.43 -21.92
CA ILE A 65 -7.49 -1.48 -20.79
C ILE A 65 -7.16 -2.24 -19.50
N THR A 66 -6.10 -1.82 -18.80
CA THR A 66 -5.78 -2.28 -17.45
C THR A 66 -6.21 -1.22 -16.44
N THR A 67 -6.62 -1.66 -15.26
CA THR A 67 -6.83 -0.79 -14.09
C THR A 67 -5.84 -1.18 -13.00
N GLY A 68 -5.38 -0.22 -12.20
CA GLY A 68 -4.50 -0.48 -11.07
C GLY A 68 -5.28 -0.38 -9.77
N ILE A 69 -5.10 -1.35 -8.87
CA ILE A 69 -5.51 -1.24 -7.48
C ILE A 69 -4.23 -1.22 -6.63
N PRO A 70 -3.57 -0.06 -6.53
CA PRO A 70 -2.31 0.04 -5.81
C PRO A 70 -2.51 -0.33 -4.35
N HIS A 71 -1.55 -1.05 -3.78
CA HIS A 71 -1.59 -1.45 -2.39
C HIS A 71 -0.20 -1.53 -1.78
N LEU A 72 -0.15 -1.52 -0.44
CA LEU A 72 1.08 -1.62 0.35
C LEU A 72 1.00 -2.80 1.31
N GLY A 73 2.00 -3.67 1.23
CA GLY A 73 2.29 -4.63 2.29
C GLY A 73 3.09 -3.97 3.40
N VAL A 74 2.59 -4.00 4.64
CA VAL A 74 3.22 -3.32 5.79
C VAL A 74 3.23 -4.20 7.04
N CYS A 75 4.02 -3.81 8.05
CA CYS A 75 3.93 -4.31 9.41
C CYS A 75 3.22 -3.28 10.29
N LEU A 76 2.12 -3.66 10.95
CA LEU A 76 1.32 -2.75 11.77
C LEU A 76 2.07 -2.24 13.01
N ALA A 77 3.09 -2.97 13.47
CA ALA A 77 3.92 -2.56 14.61
C ALA A 77 4.84 -1.37 14.28
N ASP A 78 5.06 -1.06 13.00
CA ASP A 78 5.88 0.08 12.59
C ASP A 78 5.12 1.41 12.71
N PHE A 79 3.80 1.37 12.94
CA PHE A 79 2.97 2.57 13.07
C PHE A 79 2.73 2.94 14.55
N PRO A 80 2.78 4.23 14.92
CA PRO A 80 2.59 4.70 16.29
C PRO A 80 1.12 4.61 16.72
N VAL A 81 0.22 4.68 15.74
CA VAL A 81 -1.21 4.37 15.87
C VAL A 81 -1.62 3.57 14.64
N ALA A 82 -2.65 2.71 14.78
CA ALA A 82 -3.10 1.90 13.65
C ALA A 82 -3.48 2.81 12.45
N PRO A 83 -3.00 2.50 11.23
CA PRO A 83 -3.42 3.23 10.04
C PRO A 83 -4.90 2.99 9.77
N LEU A 84 -5.60 4.03 9.32
CA LEU A 84 -7.05 4.01 9.10
C LEU A 84 -7.41 4.51 7.71
N GLN A 85 -8.64 4.20 7.27
CA GLN A 85 -9.22 4.77 6.07
C GLN A 85 -9.19 6.31 6.12
N GLY A 86 -8.77 6.94 5.02
CA GLY A 86 -8.62 8.39 4.90
C GLY A 86 -7.24 8.92 5.30
N ASP A 87 -6.38 8.11 5.94
CA ASP A 87 -4.97 8.47 6.12
C ASP A 87 -4.27 8.59 4.76
N THR A 88 -3.15 9.32 4.72
CA THR A 88 -2.39 9.56 3.49
C THR A 88 -1.11 8.73 3.46
N MET A 89 -0.80 8.19 2.29
CA MET A 89 0.46 7.51 1.98
C MET A 89 1.16 8.22 0.83
N VAL A 90 2.43 8.58 1.00
CA VAL A 90 3.28 9.11 -0.07
C VAL A 90 4.28 8.02 -0.45
N VAL A 91 4.27 7.61 -1.72
CA VAL A 91 5.11 6.52 -2.25
C VAL A 91 5.61 6.92 -3.63
N ARG A 92 6.93 6.88 -3.88
CA ARG A 92 7.53 7.23 -5.18
C ARG A 92 7.06 8.58 -5.73
N GLY A 93 6.92 9.58 -4.86
CA GLY A 93 6.41 10.92 -5.22
C GLY A 93 4.93 10.97 -5.59
N LYS A 94 4.16 9.89 -5.43
CA LYS A 94 2.70 9.88 -5.63
C LYS A 94 2.00 9.93 -4.27
N THR A 95 0.93 10.70 -4.17
CA THR A 95 0.11 10.80 -2.96
C THR A 95 -1.14 9.95 -3.11
N TYR A 96 -1.36 9.09 -2.12
CA TYR A 96 -2.47 8.16 -2.05
C TYR A 96 -3.27 8.37 -0.77
N GLU A 97 -4.57 8.10 -0.83
CA GLU A 97 -5.43 7.96 0.34
C GLU A 97 -5.66 6.47 0.63
N ILE A 98 -5.61 6.10 1.90
CA ILE A 98 -5.96 4.74 2.34
C ILE A 98 -7.45 4.52 2.13
N ARG A 99 -7.77 3.61 1.21
CA ARG A 99 -9.15 3.16 0.96
C ARG A 99 -9.58 2.14 2.00
N GLU A 100 -8.70 1.19 2.31
CA GLU A 100 -9.01 0.04 3.16
C GLU A 100 -7.72 -0.55 3.73
N VAL A 101 -7.77 -1.02 4.98
CA VAL A 101 -6.68 -1.74 5.65
C VAL A 101 -7.17 -3.17 5.91
N GLN A 102 -6.45 -4.18 5.42
CA GLN A 102 -6.74 -5.60 5.63
C GLN A 102 -5.62 -6.25 6.44
N PRO A 103 -5.76 -6.33 7.79
CA PRO A 103 -4.77 -7.00 8.63
C PRO A 103 -4.67 -8.50 8.32
N ASP A 104 -3.45 -9.02 8.23
CA ASP A 104 -3.19 -10.44 8.38
C ASP A 104 -3.12 -10.77 9.87
N SER A 105 -3.60 -11.94 10.29
CA SER A 105 -3.65 -12.30 11.72
C SER A 105 -2.27 -12.46 12.40
N HIS A 106 -1.18 -12.05 11.74
CA HIS A 106 0.20 -12.11 12.19
C HIS A 106 0.82 -10.71 12.38
N GLY A 107 0.03 -9.64 12.28
CA GLY A 107 0.47 -8.27 12.53
C GLY A 107 0.94 -7.52 11.28
N GLY A 108 0.88 -8.16 10.11
CA GLY A 108 0.98 -7.47 8.83
C GLY A 108 -0.37 -6.90 8.38
N ALA A 109 -0.37 -6.11 7.33
CA ALA A 109 -1.58 -5.69 6.64
C ALA A 109 -1.33 -5.46 5.15
N ASP A 110 -2.36 -5.72 4.35
CA ASP A 110 -2.46 -5.22 2.98
C ASP A 110 -3.31 -3.94 2.98
N ILE A 111 -2.75 -2.83 2.51
CA ILE A 111 -3.39 -1.52 2.52
C ILE A 111 -3.74 -1.13 1.09
N PHE A 112 -5.03 -1.09 0.77
CA PHE A 112 -5.51 -0.66 -0.54
C PHE A 112 -5.57 0.87 -0.63
N LEU A 113 -5.13 1.40 -1.76
CA LEU A 113 -4.93 2.82 -1.97
C LEU A 113 -5.77 3.37 -3.12
N ASN A 114 -6.13 4.65 -3.01
CA ASN A 114 -6.65 5.46 -4.12
C ASN A 114 -5.63 6.56 -4.45
N LEU A 115 -5.27 6.73 -5.72
CA LEU A 115 -4.40 7.83 -6.14
C LEU A 115 -5.12 9.17 -6.01
N VAL A 116 -4.51 10.11 -5.28
CA VAL A 116 -5.06 11.46 -5.07
C VAL A 116 -4.36 12.47 -5.97
N SER A 117 -3.03 12.45 -6.00
CA SER A 117 -2.24 13.36 -6.81
C SER A 117 -0.86 12.79 -7.16
N LEU A 118 -0.29 13.32 -8.24
CA LEU A 118 1.12 13.17 -8.56
C LEU A 118 1.84 14.38 -7.96
N THR A 119 2.88 14.15 -7.14
CA THR A 119 3.73 15.26 -6.71
C THR A 119 4.62 15.62 -7.90
N ALA A 120 4.55 16.88 -8.34
CA ALA A 120 5.30 17.40 -9.47
C ALA A 120 6.80 17.56 -9.16
#